data_AF-A0A328ELD7-F1
#
_entry.id   AF-A0A328ELD7-F1
#
_cell.length_a   1.000
_cell.length_b   1.000
_cell.length_c   1.000
_cell.angle_alpha   90.00
_cell.angle_beta   90.00
_cell.angle_gamma   90.00
#
_symmetry.space_group_name_H-M   'P 1'
#
loop_
_entity.id
_entity.type
_entity.pdbx_description
1 polymer ?
#
loop_
_entity_poly.entity_id
_entity_poly.type
_entity_poly.pdbx_seq_one_letter_code
_entity_poly.pdbx_strand_id
1 'polypeptide(L)'
;MSQIEHKKGKLTPIQTSPLSIEEWCKEKVGGNLESYYENYTEKFLDEHSRKYVVLNGVLYSVDGSDIDDDGDIAIMTKNTDGTLDYHLRYYNGGTYFEEMLEYALEKMNELQKKDASK
;
A
#
# COMPACT_ATOMS: atom_id res chain seq x y z
N MET A 1 17.45 3.96 -14.58
CA MET A 1 17.75 4.89 -13.47
C MET A 1 16.99 4.41 -12.26
N SER A 2 17.64 4.27 -11.11
CA SER A 2 16.96 3.87 -9.87
C SER A 2 16.52 5.11 -9.10
N GLN A 3 15.28 5.11 -8.63
CA GLN A 3 14.69 6.15 -7.78
C GLN A 3 14.23 5.51 -6.46
N ILE A 4 14.29 6.25 -5.36
CA ILE A 4 13.71 5.80 -4.08
C ILE A 4 12.23 6.14 -4.14
N GLU A 5 11.35 5.14 -4.16
CA GLU A 5 9.91 5.36 -4.11
C GLU A 5 9.40 5.20 -2.66
N HIS A 6 8.54 6.12 -2.21
CA HIS A 6 7.81 5.95 -0.95
C HIS A 6 6.37 5.50 -1.23
N LYS A 7 5.96 4.34 -0.71
CA LYS A 7 4.59 3.82 -0.83
C LYS A 7 3.97 3.59 0.54
N LYS A 8 2.66 3.87 0.67
CA LYS A 8 1.83 3.35 1.76
C LYS A 8 0.56 2.78 1.16
N GLY A 9 0.20 1.58 1.61
CA GLY A 9 -1.00 0.92 1.14
C GLY A 9 -1.37 -0.26 2.01
N LYS A 10 -2.39 -0.97 1.59
CA LYS A 10 -2.93 -2.17 2.18
C LYS A 10 -2.87 -3.29 1.14
N LEU A 11 -2.46 -4.46 1.59
CA LEU A 11 -2.62 -5.70 0.84
C LEU A 11 -3.86 -6.42 1.36
N THR A 12 -4.77 -6.78 0.46
CA THR A 12 -5.94 -7.60 0.80
C THR A 12 -5.78 -8.95 0.14
N PRO A 13 -5.72 -10.06 0.91
CA PRO A 13 -5.57 -11.39 0.34
C PRO A 13 -6.80 -11.74 -0.49
N ILE A 14 -6.57 -12.34 -1.65
CA ILE A 14 -7.62 -12.82 -2.55
C ILE A 14 -7.82 -14.30 -2.31
N GLN A 15 -9.06 -14.69 -2.03
CA GLN A 15 -9.45 -16.08 -1.90
C GLN A 15 -9.55 -16.71 -3.30
N THR A 16 -8.57 -17.54 -3.68
CA THR A 16 -8.58 -18.24 -4.97
C THR A 16 -9.15 -19.66 -4.89
N SER A 17 -9.08 -20.31 -3.72
CA SER A 17 -9.64 -21.67 -3.53
C SER A 17 -11.11 -21.73 -3.94
N PRO A 18 -11.55 -22.78 -4.65
CA PRO A 18 -10.81 -24.04 -4.92
C PRO A 18 -9.79 -23.99 -6.06
N LEU A 19 -9.69 -22.88 -6.78
CA LEU A 19 -8.72 -22.74 -7.87
C LEU A 19 -7.31 -22.46 -7.33
N SER A 20 -6.31 -22.92 -8.08
CA SER A 20 -4.96 -22.37 -7.98
C SER A 20 -4.94 -20.90 -8.42
N ILE A 21 -3.91 -20.15 -8.02
CA ILE A 21 -3.72 -18.75 -8.47
C ILE A 21 -3.66 -18.69 -10.00
N GLU A 22 -2.96 -19.63 -10.62
CA GLU A 22 -2.81 -19.70 -12.08
C GLU A 22 -4.15 -19.87 -12.80
N GLU A 23 -5.00 -20.78 -12.33
CA GLU A 23 -6.34 -20.99 -12.90
C GLU A 23 -7.23 -19.77 -12.68
N TRP A 24 -7.17 -19.16 -11.50
CA TRP A 24 -7.92 -17.95 -11.19
C TRP A 24 -7.51 -16.80 -12.12
N CYS A 25 -6.20 -16.59 -12.33
CA CYS A 25 -5.68 -15.57 -13.24
C CYS A 25 -6.09 -15.85 -14.69
N LYS A 26 -6.02 -17.11 -15.13
CA LYS A 26 -6.47 -17.54 -16.45
C LYS A 26 -7.94 -17.20 -16.72
N GLU A 27 -8.82 -17.40 -15.74
CA GLU A 27 -10.24 -17.04 -15.84
C GLU A 27 -10.45 -15.52 -15.97
N LYS A 28 -9.57 -14.70 -15.40
CA LYS A 28 -9.69 -13.23 -15.43
C LYS A 28 -9.21 -12.59 -16.72
N VAL A 29 -8.05 -13.01 -17.23
CA VAL A 29 -7.51 -12.44 -18.47
C VAL A 29 -8.21 -13.04 -19.70
N GLY A 30 -8.61 -14.31 -19.62
CA GLY A 30 -9.18 -15.04 -20.75
C GLY A 30 -8.20 -15.18 -21.92
N GLY A 31 -8.70 -15.76 -23.02
CA GLY A 31 -7.92 -15.93 -24.25
C GLY A 31 -6.72 -16.87 -24.12
N ASN A 32 -5.85 -16.78 -25.14
CA ASN A 32 -4.63 -17.58 -25.19
C ASN A 32 -3.50 -16.86 -24.44
N LEU A 33 -2.55 -17.66 -23.97
CA LEU A 33 -1.30 -17.16 -23.41
C LEU A 33 -0.35 -16.81 -24.56
N GLU A 34 0.07 -15.55 -24.65
CA GLU A 34 1.07 -15.11 -25.63
C GLU A 34 2.44 -15.71 -25.32
N SER A 35 3.24 -15.97 -26.37
CA SER A 35 4.51 -16.70 -26.25
C SER A 35 5.60 -15.99 -25.45
N TYR A 36 5.39 -14.72 -25.10
CA TYR A 36 6.31 -13.93 -24.28
C TYR A 36 5.92 -13.92 -22.80
N TYR A 37 4.81 -14.57 -22.41
CA TYR A 37 4.47 -14.86 -21.03
C TYR A 37 4.74 -16.34 -20.72
N GLU A 38 5.30 -16.61 -19.54
CA GLU A 38 5.54 -17.97 -19.05
C GLU A 38 4.25 -18.65 -18.57
N ASN A 39 3.31 -17.87 -18.02
CA ASN A 39 2.06 -18.37 -17.44
C ASN A 39 0.99 -17.26 -17.33
N TYR A 40 -0.26 -17.64 -17.05
CA TYR A 40 -1.39 -16.70 -16.95
C TYR A 40 -1.28 -15.79 -15.73
N THR A 41 -0.60 -16.22 -14.66
CA THR A 41 -0.31 -15.36 -13.51
C THR A 41 0.55 -14.16 -13.93
N GLU A 42 1.61 -14.39 -14.69
CA GLU A 42 2.47 -13.33 -15.24
C GLU A 42 1.67 -12.37 -16.13
N LYS A 43 0.90 -12.90 -17.08
CA LYS A 43 0.01 -12.11 -17.95
C LYS A 43 -0.95 -11.23 -17.14
N PHE A 44 -1.62 -11.80 -16.14
CA PHE A 44 -2.55 -11.08 -15.29
C PHE A 44 -1.87 -9.96 -14.49
N LEU A 45 -0.69 -10.23 -13.92
CA LEU A 45 0.06 -9.23 -13.16
C LEU A 45 0.57 -8.08 -14.04
N ASP A 46 0.95 -8.36 -15.29
CA ASP A 46 1.35 -7.32 -16.25
C ASP A 46 0.15 -6.45 -16.66
N GLU A 47 -0.97 -7.06 -17.07
CA GLU A 47 -2.21 -6.35 -17.45
C GLU A 47 -2.80 -5.51 -16.29
N HIS A 48 -2.57 -5.94 -15.05
CA HIS A 48 -3.00 -5.25 -13.84
C HIS A 48 -1.84 -4.75 -12.97
N SER A 49 -0.78 -4.27 -13.63
CA SER A 49 0.43 -3.77 -12.98
C SER A 49 0.13 -2.88 -11.78
N ARG A 50 0.83 -3.14 -10.67
CA ARG A 50 0.72 -2.45 -9.36
C ARG A 50 -0.61 -2.60 -8.63
N LYS A 51 -1.64 -3.23 -9.21
CA LYS A 51 -2.94 -3.47 -8.57
C LYS A 51 -3.03 -4.84 -7.90
N TYR A 52 -2.19 -5.79 -8.32
CA TYR A 52 -2.10 -7.12 -7.72
C TYR A 52 -0.65 -7.55 -7.57
N VAL A 53 -0.40 -8.43 -6.62
CA VAL A 53 0.92 -9.02 -6.38
C VAL A 53 0.77 -10.43 -5.82
N VAL A 54 1.68 -11.33 -6.19
CA VAL A 54 1.82 -12.64 -5.54
C VAL A 54 2.99 -12.58 -4.58
N LEU A 55 2.73 -12.82 -3.29
CA LEU A 55 3.75 -12.83 -2.23
C LEU A 55 3.63 -14.14 -1.46
N ASN A 56 4.73 -14.91 -1.38
CA ASN A 56 4.78 -16.21 -0.68
C ASN A 56 3.63 -17.15 -1.06
N GLY A 57 3.28 -17.21 -2.36
CA GLY A 57 2.22 -18.08 -2.86
C GLY A 57 0.80 -17.63 -2.56
N VAL A 58 0.59 -16.40 -2.12
CA VAL A 58 -0.73 -15.79 -1.91
C VAL A 58 -0.90 -14.60 -2.85
N LEU A 59 -2.04 -14.55 -3.54
CA LEU A 59 -2.43 -13.41 -4.37
C LEU A 59 -3.07 -12.32 -3.49
N TYR A 60 -2.60 -11.08 -3.64
CA TYR A 60 -3.15 -9.90 -2.98
C TYR A 60 -3.65 -8.89 -3.99
N SER A 61 -4.76 -8.23 -3.70
CA SER A 61 -5.03 -6.90 -4.27
C SER A 61 -4.27 -5.84 -3.49
N VAL A 62 -3.74 -4.87 -4.21
CA VAL A 62 -3.01 -3.73 -3.67
C VAL A 62 -3.95 -2.55 -3.68
N ASP A 63 -4.30 -2.06 -2.50
CA ASP A 63 -4.99 -0.80 -2.31
C ASP A 63 -3.98 0.19 -1.72
N GLY A 64 -3.31 0.94 -2.59
CA GLY A 64 -2.30 1.89 -2.19
C GLY A 64 -2.42 3.14 -3.04
N SER A 65 -2.28 4.28 -2.40
CA SER A 65 -1.96 5.52 -3.10
C SER A 65 -0.45 5.64 -3.20
N ASP A 66 0.05 6.18 -4.30
CA ASP A 66 1.32 6.88 -4.23
C ASP A 66 1.17 7.93 -3.12
N ILE A 67 1.98 7.82 -2.07
CA ILE A 67 2.21 9.00 -1.25
C ILE A 67 3.01 9.86 -2.20
N ASP A 68 2.39 10.95 -2.67
CA ASP A 68 3.00 11.92 -3.58
C ASP A 68 4.49 12.02 -3.27
N ASP A 69 5.36 11.79 -4.26
CA ASP A 69 6.78 11.54 -3.99
C ASP A 69 7.44 12.76 -3.31
N ASP A 70 6.80 13.92 -3.46
CA ASP A 70 7.15 15.22 -2.88
C ASP A 70 6.37 15.58 -1.59
N GLY A 71 5.43 14.75 -1.15
CA GLY A 71 4.54 15.03 -0.02
C GLY A 71 5.13 14.64 1.34
N ASP A 72 4.86 15.47 2.34
CA ASP A 72 5.24 15.19 3.73
C ASP A 72 4.46 13.99 4.29
N ILE A 73 5.16 13.11 5.00
CA ILE A 73 4.58 12.03 5.78
C ILE A 73 4.56 12.46 7.23
N ALA A 74 3.38 12.38 7.82
CA ALA A 74 3.12 12.74 9.21
C ALA A 74 2.17 11.70 9.81
N ILE A 75 2.72 10.56 10.23
CA ILE A 75 1.96 9.47 10.85
C ILE A 75 2.37 9.40 12.31
N MET A 76 1.39 9.44 13.20
CA MET A 76 1.57 9.21 14.63
C MET A 76 0.55 8.20 15.13
N THR A 77 0.99 7.26 15.98
CA THR A 77 0.15 6.22 16.58
C THR A 77 0.35 6.21 18.09
N LYS A 78 -0.75 6.11 18.84
CA LYS A 78 -0.70 6.00 20.30
C LYS A 78 -0.61 4.54 20.74
N ASN A 79 0.38 4.25 21.57
CA ASN A 79 0.62 2.93 22.13
C ASN A 79 -0.19 2.68 23.41
N THR A 80 -0.29 1.41 23.80
CA THR A 80 -1.05 0.98 24.99
C THR A 80 -0.44 1.48 26.30
N ASP A 81 0.88 1.69 26.34
CA ASP A 81 1.62 2.22 27.50
C ASP A 81 1.58 3.76 27.60
N GLY A 82 0.89 4.43 26.67
CA GLY A 82 0.76 5.88 26.62
C GLY A 82 1.86 6.59 25.81
N THR A 83 2.85 5.87 25.27
CA THR A 83 3.85 6.43 24.35
C THR A 83 3.27 6.68 22.94
N LEU A 84 4.01 7.41 22.11
CA LEU A 84 3.63 7.75 20.74
C LEU A 84 4.72 7.29 19.76
N ASP A 85 4.36 6.46 18.79
CA ASP A 85 5.20 6.14 17.65
C ASP A 85 4.99 7.18 16.55
N TYR A 86 6.08 7.63 15.91
CA TYR A 86 6.00 8.56 14.78
C TYR A 86 6.77 8.03 13.55
N HIS A 87 6.25 8.32 12.37
CA HIS A 87 6.93 8.12 11.09
C HIS A 87 6.78 9.39 10.28
N LEU A 88 7.91 10.08 10.07
CA LEU A 88 7.97 11.37 9.39
C LEU A 88 8.85 11.31 8.13
N ARG A 89 8.42 12.01 7.08
CA ARG A 89 9.24 12.39 5.90
C ARG A 89 8.90 13.83 5.59
N TYR A 90 9.87 14.72 5.50
CA TYR A 90 9.61 16.12 5.14
C TYR A 90 10.86 16.79 4.60
N TYR A 91 10.67 17.85 3.82
CA TYR A 91 11.77 18.72 3.41
C TYR A 91 12.12 19.70 4.53
N ASN A 92 13.27 19.49 5.18
CA ASN A 92 13.70 20.30 6.32
C ASN A 92 14.04 21.77 5.99
N GLY A 93 14.09 22.16 4.71
CA GLY A 93 14.17 23.56 4.30
C GLY A 93 12.83 24.30 4.35
N GLY A 94 11.71 23.58 4.50
CA GLY A 94 10.35 24.14 4.56
C GLY A 94 9.69 24.06 5.94
N THR A 95 10.18 23.21 6.85
CA THR A 95 9.60 23.02 8.20
C THR A 95 10.62 22.39 9.15
N TYR A 96 10.38 22.54 10.45
CA TYR A 96 11.18 21.95 11.53
C TYR A 96 10.62 20.61 12.01
N PHE A 97 11.47 19.86 12.73
CA PHE A 97 11.12 18.55 13.25
C PHE A 97 9.93 18.60 14.22
N GLU A 98 9.93 19.58 15.12
CA GLU A 98 8.90 19.81 16.13
C GLU A 98 7.55 20.16 15.49
N GLU A 99 7.55 21.00 14.45
CA GLU A 99 6.36 21.36 13.69
C GLU A 99 5.72 20.13 13.02
N MET A 100 6.56 19.22 12.51
CA MET A 100 6.08 17.98 11.90
C MET A 100 5.53 16.98 12.92
N LEU A 101 6.08 16.94 14.14
CA LEU A 101 5.53 16.15 15.23
C LEU A 101 4.17 16.71 15.69
N GLU A 102 4.05 18.03 15.84
CA GLU A 102 2.78 18.68 16.18
C GLU A 102 1.71 18.39 15.11
N TYR A 103 2.07 18.55 13.84
CA TYR A 103 1.18 18.24 12.72
C TYR A 103 0.72 16.76 12.71
N ALA A 104 1.63 15.82 12.96
CA ALA A 104 1.30 14.40 13.04
C ALA A 104 0.36 14.09 14.24
N LEU A 105 0.60 14.74 15.39
CA LEU A 105 -0.23 14.62 16.58
C LEU A 105 -1.65 15.17 16.36
N GLU A 106 -1.78 16.33 15.72
CA GLU A 106 -3.08 16.92 15.34
C GLU A 106 -3.87 15.98 14.43
N LYS A 107 -3.25 15.49 13.36
CA LYS A 107 -3.87 14.51 12.44
C LYS A 107 -4.35 13.26 13.16
N MET A 108 -3.55 12.70 14.06
CA MET A 108 -3.95 11.52 14.85
C MET A 108 -5.20 11.81 15.67
N ASN A 109 -5.26 12.97 16.34
CA ASN A 109 -6.41 13.36 17.17
C ASN A 109 -7.67 13.60 16.34
N GLU A 110 -7.57 14.18 15.14
CA GLU A 110 -8.71 14.36 14.24
C GLU A 110 -9.32 13.05 13.78
N LEU A 111 -8.47 12.05 13.45
CA LEU A 111 -8.93 10.72 13.05
C LEU A 111 -9.67 10.01 14.20
N GLN A 112 -9.13 10.06 15.42
CA GLN A 112 -9.77 9.48 16.59
C GLN A 112 -11.15 10.09 16.89
N LYS A 113 -11.33 11.40 16.68
CA LYS A 113 -12.64 12.06 16.84
C LYS A 113 -13.67 11.57 15.82
N LYS A 114 -13.25 11.32 14.58
CA LYS A 114 -14.12 10.80 13.52
C LYS A 114 -14.58 9.38 13.81
N ASP A 115 -13.71 8.54 14.38
CA ASP A 115 -14.05 7.16 14.73
C ASP A 115 -14.94 7.07 15.98
N ALA A 116 -14.81 7.99 16.93
CA ALA A 116 -15.68 8.06 18.11
C ALA A 116 -17.09 8.61 17.81
N SER A 117 -17.31 9.16 16.61
CA SER A 117 -18.60 9.75 16.19
C SER A 117 -19.44 8.81 15.31
N LYS A 118 -19.01 7.57 15.11
CA LYS A 118 -19.74 6.50 14.40
C LYS A 118 -20.26 5.46 15.40
#